data_AF-A0A1G1NIH0-F1
#
_entry.id   AF-A0A1G1NIH0-F1
#
_cell.length_a   1.000
_cell.length_b   1.000
_cell.length_c   1.000
_cell.angle_alpha   90.00
_cell.angle_beta   90.00
_cell.angle_gamma   90.00
#
_symmetry.space_group_name_H-M   'P 1'
#
loop_
_entity.id
_entity.type
_entity.pdbx_description
1 polymer ?
#
loop_
_entity_poly.entity_id
_entity_poly.type
_entity_poly.pdbx_seq_one_letter_code
_entity_poly.pdbx_strand_id
1 'polypeptide(L)' 'MDEEKNVGPVEALKIALAREESSIELYRKFAVEHKVAEDVFTFLFNEENKHKMLIEKKIFELMK' A
#
# COMPACT_ATOMS: atom_id res chain seq x y z
N MET A 1 -10.01 8.72 27.35
CA MET A 1 -8.56 8.46 27.38
C MET A 1 -8.39 7.31 26.42
N ASP A 2 -8.09 7.63 25.17
CA ASP A 2 -8.10 6.65 24.09
C ASP A 2 -6.97 5.67 24.34
N GLU A 3 -7.33 4.43 24.69
CA GLU A 3 -6.39 3.33 24.81
C GLU A 3 -5.68 3.20 23.47
N GLU A 4 -4.40 3.54 23.46
CA GLU A 4 -3.48 3.33 22.35
C GLU A 4 -3.53 1.83 22.03
N LYS A 5 -4.36 1.46 21.04
CA LYS A 5 -4.49 0.07 20.60
C LYS A 5 -3.10 -0.37 20.20
N ASN A 6 -2.49 -1.24 20.99
CA ASN A 6 -1.21 -1.85 20.68
C ASN A 6 -1.42 -2.76 19.47
N VAL A 7 -1.28 -2.19 18.27
CA VAL A 7 -1.45 -2.92 17.02
C VAL A 7 -0.23 -3.82 16.86
N GLY A 8 -0.42 -5.13 17.02
CA GLY A 8 0.65 -6.10 16.84
C GLY A 8 1.29 -5.99 15.44
N PRO A 9 2.56 -6.39 15.26
CA PRO A 9 3.28 -6.16 14.00
C PRO A 9 2.55 -6.66 12.74
N VAL A 10 1.89 -7.81 12.81
CA VAL A 10 1.10 -8.37 11.70
C VAL A 10 -0.13 -7.50 11.39
N GLU A 11 -0.81 -6.99 12.41
CA GLU A 11 -1.99 -6.14 12.22
C GLU A 11 -1.59 -4.78 11.65
N ALA A 12 -0.46 -4.23 12.07
CA ALA A 12 0.09 -3.00 11.50
C ALA A 12 0.44 -3.18 10.01
N LEU A 13 1.02 -4.33 9.65
CA LEU A 13 1.31 -4.67 8.25
C LEU A 13 0.04 -4.87 7.42
N LYS A 14 -1.04 -5.43 7.98
CA LYS A 14 -2.33 -5.53 7.28
C LYS A 14 -2.95 -4.16 7.01
N ILE A 15 -2.83 -3.24 7.97
CA ILE A 15 -3.27 -1.84 7.78
C ILE A 15 -2.45 -1.19 6.66
N ALA A 16 -1.12 -1.37 6.66
CA ALA A 16 -0.26 -0.87 5.60
C ALA A 16 -0.63 -1.46 4.23
N LEU A 17 -0.84 -2.77 4.14
CA LEU A 17 -1.24 -3.47 2.92
C LEU A 17 -2.54 -2.88 2.32
N ALA A 18 -3.56 -2.66 3.16
CA ALA A 18 -4.83 -2.07 2.71
C ALA A 18 -4.65 -0.63 2.19
N ARG A 19 -3.69 0.13 2.74
CA ARG A 19 -3.34 1.46 2.23
C ARG A 19 -2.67 1.37 0.87
N GLU A 20 -1.73 0.46 0.68
CA GLU A 20 -1.09 0.26 -0.62
C GLU A 20 -2.11 -0.12 -1.70
N GLU A 21 -3.04 -1.02 -1.40
CA GLU A 21 -4.10 -1.39 -2.35
C GLU A 21 -4.98 -0.21 -2.76
N SER A 22 -5.32 0.66 -1.80
CA SER A 22 -6.07 1.89 -2.06
C SER A 22 -5.27 2.87 -2.94
N SER A 23 -3.98 3.03 -2.66
CA SER A 23 -3.09 3.91 -3.44
C SER A 23 -2.89 3.39 -4.87
N ILE A 24 -2.73 2.08 -5.04
CA ILE A 24 -2.62 1.41 -6.35
C ILE A 24 -3.85 1.73 -7.20
N GLU A 25 -5.06 1.59 -6.66
CA GLU A 25 -6.29 1.92 -7.38
C GLU A 25 -6.35 3.40 -7.75
N LEU A 26 -6.01 4.28 -6.80
CA LEU A 26 -6.01 5.73 -6.98
C LEU A 26 -5.05 6.16 -8.10
N TYR A 27 -3.79 5.74 -8.05
CA TYR A 27 -2.79 6.13 -9.04
C TYR A 27 -3.06 5.53 -10.41
N ARG A 28 -3.58 4.29 -10.47
CA ARG A 28 -4.05 3.70 -11.73
C ARG A 28 -5.14 4.54 -12.37
N LYS A 29 -6.11 5.01 -11.57
CA LYS A 29 -7.19 5.89 -12.04
C LYS A 29 -6.64 7.24 -12.51
N PHE A 30 -5.77 7.87 -11.73
CA PHE A 30 -5.20 9.18 -12.04
C PHE A 30 -4.29 9.18 -13.27
N ALA A 31 -3.56 8.10 -13.53
CA ALA A 31 -2.78 7.96 -14.77
C ALA A 31 -3.66 8.02 -16.05
N VAL A 32 -4.93 7.61 -15.94
CA VAL A 32 -5.90 7.71 -17.04
C VAL A 32 -6.55 9.10 -17.09
N GLU A 33 -6.97 9.64 -15.95
CA GLU A 33 -7.72 10.90 -15.85
C GLU A 33 -6.85 12.15 -16.05
N HIS A 34 -5.56 12.07 -15.74
CA HIS A 34 -4.66 13.22 -15.68
C HIS A 34 -3.41 13.00 -16.55
N LYS A 35 -3.61 13.05 -17.88
CA LYS A 35 -2.57 12.75 -18.87
C LYS A 35 -1.28 13.58 -18.75
N VAL A 36 -1.37 14.83 -18.28
CA VAL A 36 -0.19 15.68 -18.04
C VAL A 36 0.75 15.10 -16.97
N ALA A 37 0.23 14.30 -16.03
CA ALA A 37 0.98 13.69 -14.94
C ALA A 37 0.98 12.15 -15.00
N GLU A 38 0.67 11.56 -16.16
CA GLU A 38 0.57 10.11 -16.35
C GLU A 38 1.86 9.38 -15.92
N ASP A 39 3.03 9.92 -16.26
CA ASP A 39 4.32 9.31 -15.90
C ASP A 39 4.52 9.25 -14.38
N VAL A 40 4.12 10.32 -13.67
CA VAL A 40 4.24 10.38 -12.20
C VAL A 40 3.28 9.38 -11.55
N PHE A 41 2.02 9.33 -12.00
CA PHE A 41 1.06 8.38 -11.45
C PHE A 41 1.40 6.93 -11.78
N THR A 42 1.95 6.67 -12.98
CA THR A 42 2.43 5.34 -13.35
C THR A 42 3.64 4.93 -12.52
N PHE A 43 4.57 5.85 -12.25
CA PHE A 43 5.69 5.61 -11.35
C PHE A 43 5.20 5.26 -9.94
N LEU A 44 4.31 6.07 -9.36
CA LEU A 44 3.76 5.83 -8.03
C LEU A 44 3.00 4.51 -7.96
N PHE A 45 2.14 4.21 -8.94
CA PHE A 45 1.47 2.91 -9.06
C PHE A 45 2.46 1.73 -9.00
N ASN A 46 3.59 1.83 -9.70
CA ASN A 46 4.61 0.78 -9.70
C ASN A 46 5.33 0.66 -8.35
N GLU A 47 5.61 1.78 -7.66
CA GLU A 47 6.20 1.75 -6.32
C GLU A 47 5.26 1.09 -5.30
N GLU A 48 3.97 1.42 -5.30
CA GLU A 48 3.02 0.81 -4.34
C GLU A 48 2.82 -0.70 -4.60
N ASN A 49 2.92 -1.17 -5.85
CA ASN A 49 2.93 -2.60 -6.15
C ASN A 49 4.17 -3.30 -5.56
N LYS A 50 5.34 -2.64 -5.56
CA LYS A 50 6.54 -3.17 -4.89
C LYS A 50 6.36 -3.21 -3.37
N HIS A 51 5.81 -2.16 -2.78
CA HIS A 51 5.51 -2.10 -1.35
C HIS A 51 4.54 -3.21 -0.94
N LYS A 52 3.43 -3.37 -1.68
CA LYS A 52 2.46 -4.47 -1.50
C LYS A 52 3.15 -5.83 -1.42
N MET A 53 3.98 -6.16 -2.43
CA MET A 53 4.69 -7.44 -2.49
C MET A 53 5.62 -7.65 -1.27
N LEU A 54 6.33 -6.60 -0.85
CA LEU A 54 7.23 -6.67 0.30
C LEU A 54 6.46 -6.85 1.63
N ILE A 55 5.33 -6.18 1.78
CA ILE A 55 4.46 -6.29 2.95
C ILE A 55 3.84 -7.70 3.03
N GLU A 56 3.29 -8.22 1.92
CA GLU A 56 2.74 -9.58 1.85
C GLU A 56 3.80 -10.63 2.22
N LYS A 57 5.02 -10.50 1.67
CA LYS A 57 6.15 -11.35 2.03
C LYS A 57 6.44 -11.27 3.53
N LYS A 58 6.44 -10.07 4.12
CA LYS A 58 6.75 -9.89 5.54
C LYS A 58 5.67 -10.47 6.45
N ILE A 59 4.39 -10.32 6.09
CA ILE A 59 3.27 -10.96 6.80
C ILE A 59 3.45 -12.48 6.81
N PHE A 60 3.78 -13.07 5.64
CA PHE A 60 4.01 -14.50 5.53
C PHE A 60 5.18 -14.98 6.40
N GLU A 61 6.29 -14.22 6.45
CA GLU A 61 7.44 -14.53 7.32
C GLU A 61 7.10 -14.51 8.81
N LEU A 62 6.23 -13.60 9.25
CA LEU A 62 5.85 -13.44 10.66
C LEU A 62 4.76 -14.42 11.12
N MET A 63 4.04 -15.06 10.19
CA MET A 63 3.00 -16.03 10.48
C MET A 63 3.48 -17.49 10.41
N LYS A 64 4.76 -17.71 10.11
CA LYS A 64 5.44 -19.02 10.22
C LYS A 64 5.95 -19.25 11.63
#